data_AF-A0A7V5G5M1-F1
#
_entry.id   AF-A0A7V5G5M1-F1
#
_cell.length_a   1.000
_cell.length_b   1.000
_cell.length_c   1.000
_cell.angle_alpha   90.00
_cell.angle_beta   90.00
_cell.angle_gamma   90.00
#
_symmetry.space_group_name_H-M   'P 1'
#
loop_
_entity.id
_entity.type
_entity.pdbx_description
1 polymer ?
#
loop_
_entity_poly.entity_id
_entity_poly.type
_entity_poly.pdbx_seq_one_letter_code
_entity_poly.pdbx_strand_id
1 'polypeptide(L)'
;MLDIQTQIIPIEDVRIGDLVLSYNISDNRTEYKSVTSKHKINVETKDQIKLLFEDGNYIITSNWHPFPKLINGKVIYTRSDNINIGDITINDSGHFIKVSDIQKGEVDREFFDLTVKDNNNYFCSTDNQDGNLHLIHNTRRGAIAVYIEPWHIDVKEFLDLKKNSGEERRRAHDLFPALWLNDLFMQRVQEDSHWTLFDPYEVSELTDLYGDEFTQRYIELEQNCDITKEVISAKSLWKEILRSYFETGNPFLTFKDSANRANPNKHNGVIRSSNLCTEIFQNTSPNYYKIKLTYSDNSVDIFEEDEIITTDNGVNKPAKKITALDSLNGKQIWMVDKHEEDGQTAVCNLASINLSKVNTTQDLARVVPTAIRMLDNVIDLNFYPLAKVKKTNEDTRAIGLGVMGEAQMLAESKIVWGSDKHFQKIDEVMESVSYYAIKSSSNLAIEKGKYPNYDGSDWSKGIFPIDNANKEACKLVDRGGLFGYTHDWLELKEKVKKDGIRNGYLMAVAPTSSIS
;
A
#
# COMPACT_ATOMS: atom_id res chain seq x y z
N MET A 1 30.53 33.50 -15.93
CA MET A 1 29.10 33.15 -15.79
C MET A 1 28.70 32.52 -17.09
N LEU A 2 28.27 31.25 -17.07
CA LEU A 2 27.61 30.65 -18.23
C LEU A 2 26.28 31.38 -18.40
N ASP A 3 26.07 31.99 -19.56
CA ASP A 3 24.83 32.68 -19.88
C ASP A 3 23.77 31.60 -20.15
N ILE A 4 22.89 31.36 -19.19
CA ILE A 4 21.82 30.37 -19.33
C ILE A 4 20.75 31.02 -20.19
N GLN A 5 20.72 30.67 -21.48
CA GLN A 5 19.62 31.07 -22.35
C GLN A 5 18.35 30.33 -21.94
N THR A 6 17.36 31.08 -21.46
CA THR A 6 16.03 30.57 -21.12
C THR A 6 15.08 30.87 -22.27
N GLN A 7 14.25 29.90 -22.63
CA GLN A 7 13.21 30.06 -23.66
C GLN A 7 11.90 29.44 -23.18
N ILE A 8 10.78 30.03 -23.59
CA ILE A 8 9.45 29.43 -23.43
C ILE A 8 9.26 28.52 -24.65
N ILE A 9 9.02 27.23 -24.40
CA ILE A 9 8.74 26.25 -25.43
C ILE A 9 7.42 25.53 -25.15
N PRO A 10 6.74 25.04 -26.18
CA PRO A 10 5.59 24.17 -26.00
C PRO A 10 5.94 22.96 -25.11
N ILE A 11 5.00 22.53 -24.26
CA ILE A 11 5.25 21.44 -23.31
C ILE A 11 5.54 20.11 -24.02
N GLU A 12 5.01 19.92 -25.23
CA GLU A 12 5.29 18.82 -26.14
C GLU A 12 6.76 18.77 -26.61
N ASP A 13 7.48 19.89 -26.57
CA ASP A 13 8.89 19.98 -26.95
C ASP A 13 9.87 19.79 -25.78
N VAL A 14 9.39 19.88 -24.53
CA VAL A 14 10.20 19.64 -23.32
C VAL A 14 10.71 18.19 -23.30
N ARG A 15 12.00 17.98 -23.05
CA ARG A 15 12.65 16.66 -23.02
C ARG A 15 13.09 16.28 -21.61
N ILE A 16 13.21 14.97 -21.37
CA ILE A 16 13.87 14.45 -20.17
C ILE A 16 15.32 14.97 -20.17
N GLY A 17 15.74 15.55 -19.05
CA GLY A 17 17.03 16.23 -18.88
C GLY A 17 16.92 17.75 -18.90
N ASP A 18 15.94 18.33 -19.61
CA ASP A 18 15.78 19.78 -19.71
C ASP A 18 15.53 20.41 -18.32
N LEU A 19 16.04 21.62 -18.13
CA LEU A 19 15.80 22.39 -16.91
C LEU A 19 14.53 23.24 -17.07
N VAL A 20 13.55 23.02 -16.20
CA VAL A 20 12.31 23.81 -16.13
C VAL A 20 12.29 24.68 -14.87
N LEU A 21 11.59 25.81 -14.95
CA LEU A 21 11.37 26.67 -13.80
C LEU A 21 10.45 25.96 -12.81
N SER A 22 10.86 25.92 -11.54
CA SER A 22 10.24 25.09 -10.53
C SER A 22 10.16 25.80 -9.18
N TYR A 23 9.10 25.55 -8.41
CA TYR A 23 8.89 26.09 -7.07
C TYR A 23 9.03 25.02 -6.00
N ASN A 24 9.93 25.26 -5.05
CA ASN A 24 10.08 24.45 -3.87
C ASN A 24 9.26 25.05 -2.72
N ILE A 25 8.24 24.31 -2.29
CA ILE A 25 7.34 24.73 -1.21
C ILE A 25 8.03 24.73 0.14
N SER A 26 8.99 23.84 0.35
CA SER A 26 9.62 23.62 1.66
C SER A 26 10.46 24.82 2.09
N ASP A 27 11.12 25.48 1.14
CA ASP A 27 11.98 26.63 1.36
C ASP A 27 11.47 27.92 0.69
N ASN A 28 10.32 27.85 0.00
CA ASN A 28 9.63 28.98 -0.62
C ASN A 28 10.49 29.70 -1.68
N ARG A 29 11.15 28.92 -2.55
CA ARG A 29 12.08 29.41 -3.59
C ARG A 29 11.77 28.88 -4.97
N THR A 30 12.04 29.71 -5.98
CA THR A 30 12.02 29.33 -7.39
C THR A 30 13.42 28.92 -7.83
N GLU A 31 13.55 27.78 -8.50
CA GLU A 31 14.80 27.19 -8.96
C GLU A 31 14.62 26.45 -10.30
N TYR A 32 15.70 26.28 -11.06
CA TYR A 32 15.68 25.45 -12.28
C TYR A 32 15.96 23.99 -11.91
N LYS A 33 15.06 23.10 -12.31
CA LYS A 33 15.14 21.66 -12.01
C LYS A 33 14.98 20.82 -13.26
N SER A 34 15.70 19.71 -13.29
CA SER A 34 15.68 18.79 -14.43
C SER A 34 14.38 18.00 -14.50
N VAL A 35 13.81 17.89 -15.69
CA VAL A 35 12.70 16.98 -16.00
C VAL A 35 13.25 15.55 -16.02
N THR A 36 12.68 14.70 -15.18
CA THR A 36 13.07 13.28 -15.01
C THR A 36 12.13 12.32 -15.74
N SER A 37 10.87 12.70 -15.95
CA SER A 37 9.93 11.95 -16.78
C SER A 37 8.94 12.90 -17.46
N LYS A 38 8.35 12.41 -18.57
CA LYS A 38 7.30 13.09 -19.31
C LYS A 38 6.33 12.05 -19.86
N HIS A 39 5.06 12.18 -19.52
CA HIS A 39 4.00 11.28 -19.96
C HIS A 39 2.90 12.06 -20.69
N LYS A 40 2.50 11.57 -21.85
CA LYS A 40 1.34 12.09 -22.57
C LYS A 40 0.07 11.48 -21.96
N ILE A 41 -0.88 12.34 -21.59
CA ILE A 41 -2.15 11.97 -20.97
C ILE A 41 -3.30 12.40 -21.88
N ASN A 42 -4.30 11.53 -22.02
CA ASN A 42 -5.54 11.88 -22.67
C ASN A 42 -6.56 12.36 -21.62
N VAL A 43 -7.11 13.56 -21.81
CA VAL A 43 -8.16 14.12 -20.93
C VAL A 43 -9.34 14.50 -21.80
N GLU A 44 -10.45 13.76 -21.66
CA GLU A 44 -11.68 14.03 -22.40
C GLU A 44 -12.15 15.47 -22.15
N THR A 45 -12.67 16.15 -23.17
CA THR A 45 -13.16 17.53 -23.08
C THR A 45 -14.10 17.77 -21.88
N LYS A 46 -14.93 16.78 -21.51
CA LYS A 46 -15.85 16.85 -20.34
C LYS A 46 -15.11 16.94 -18.99
N ASP A 47 -13.89 16.42 -18.94
CA ASP A 47 -13.03 16.33 -17.76
C ASP A 47 -11.97 17.44 -17.72
N GLN A 48 -12.09 18.44 -18.60
CA GLN A 48 -11.20 19.60 -18.66
C GLN A 48 -11.83 20.83 -17.99
N ILE A 49 -10.98 21.63 -17.34
CA ILE A 49 -11.31 22.90 -16.70
C ILE A 49 -10.32 23.97 -17.13
N LYS A 50 -10.85 25.17 -17.39
CA LYS A 50 -10.08 26.36 -17.71
C LYS A 50 -10.20 27.36 -16.57
N LEU A 51 -9.08 27.67 -15.93
CA LEU A 51 -8.98 28.62 -14.82
C LEU A 51 -8.39 29.92 -15.34
N LEU A 52 -9.11 31.03 -15.21
CA LEU A 52 -8.64 32.37 -15.60
C LEU A 52 -8.19 33.13 -14.34
N PHE A 53 -7.20 34.01 -14.49
CA PHE A 53 -6.60 34.78 -13.39
C PHE A 53 -6.76 36.29 -13.58
N GLU A 54 -6.58 37.07 -12.52
CA GLU A 54 -6.76 38.54 -12.53
C GLU A 54 -5.79 39.29 -13.45
N ASP A 55 -4.66 38.68 -13.81
CA ASP A 55 -3.68 39.23 -14.76
C ASP A 55 -4.05 38.97 -16.23
N GLY A 56 -5.19 38.33 -16.48
CA GLY A 56 -5.69 38.01 -17.82
C GLY A 56 -5.18 36.67 -18.38
N ASN A 57 -4.32 35.95 -17.65
CA ASN A 57 -3.82 34.64 -18.04
C ASN A 57 -4.82 33.52 -17.71
N TYR A 58 -4.66 32.35 -18.32
CA TYR A 58 -5.45 31.16 -17.99
C TYR A 58 -4.68 29.84 -18.13
N ILE A 59 -5.03 28.86 -17.30
CA ILE A 59 -4.59 27.46 -17.46
C ILE A 59 -5.76 26.61 -17.93
N ILE A 60 -5.49 25.65 -18.82
CA ILE A 60 -6.39 24.52 -19.08
C ILE A 60 -5.75 23.27 -18.47
N THR A 61 -6.49 22.55 -17.64
CA THR A 61 -6.04 21.33 -16.97
C THR A 61 -7.19 20.33 -16.81
N SER A 62 -6.93 19.15 -16.26
CA SER A 62 -7.99 18.21 -15.89
C SER A 62 -8.71 18.66 -14.61
N ASN A 63 -10.01 18.40 -14.51
CA ASN A 63 -10.82 18.56 -13.29
C ASN A 63 -10.14 17.96 -12.05
N TRP A 64 -9.41 16.86 -12.24
CA TRP A 64 -8.81 16.06 -11.19
C TRP A 64 -7.37 16.44 -10.87
N HIS A 65 -6.75 17.29 -11.70
CA HIS A 65 -5.37 17.67 -11.52
C HIS A 65 -5.23 18.49 -10.22
N PRO A 66 -4.22 18.23 -9.36
CA PRO A 66 -4.01 19.03 -8.17
C PRO A 66 -3.54 20.46 -8.52
N PHE A 67 -4.29 21.45 -8.09
CA PHE A 67 -4.01 22.87 -8.30
C PHE A 67 -3.65 23.57 -6.99
N PRO A 68 -2.59 24.40 -6.95
CA PRO A 68 -2.20 25.11 -5.75
C PRO A 68 -3.19 26.20 -5.39
N LYS A 69 -3.60 26.22 -4.12
CA LYS A 69 -4.49 27.19 -3.49
C LYS A 69 -3.90 27.66 -2.17
N LEU A 70 -3.89 28.96 -1.93
CA LEU A 70 -3.48 29.56 -0.66
C LEU A 70 -4.63 29.47 0.35
N ILE A 71 -4.40 28.80 1.48
CA ILE A 71 -5.31 28.77 2.63
C ILE A 71 -4.52 29.10 3.89
N ASN A 72 -4.95 30.11 4.65
CA ASN A 72 -4.32 30.54 5.91
C ASN A 72 -2.81 30.79 5.79
N GLY A 73 -2.37 31.39 4.68
CA GLY A 73 -0.95 31.68 4.42
C GLY A 73 -0.10 30.48 4.00
N LYS A 74 -0.70 29.30 3.79
CA LYS A 74 -0.01 28.10 3.29
C LYS A 74 -0.57 27.67 1.93
N VAL A 75 0.32 27.30 1.03
CA VAL A 75 -0.05 26.69 -0.25
C VAL A 75 -0.47 25.25 0.02
N ILE A 76 -1.71 24.93 -0.35
CA ILE A 76 -2.24 23.57 -0.33
C ILE A 76 -2.65 23.16 -1.75
N TYR A 77 -2.72 21.87 -2.00
CA TYR A 77 -3.21 21.35 -3.28
C TYR A 77 -4.64 20.84 -3.13
N THR A 78 -5.50 21.28 -4.03
CA THR A 78 -6.87 20.80 -4.16
C THR A 78 -7.12 20.37 -5.60
N ARG A 79 -8.11 19.51 -5.85
CA ARG A 79 -8.53 19.24 -7.23
C ARG A 79 -8.92 20.53 -7.94
N SER A 80 -8.58 20.68 -9.21
CA SER A 80 -8.90 21.85 -10.00
C SER A 80 -10.41 22.15 -10.02
N ASP A 81 -11.28 21.14 -10.01
CA ASP A 81 -12.74 21.31 -9.95
C ASP A 81 -13.28 21.79 -8.59
N ASN A 82 -12.44 21.82 -7.56
CA ASN A 82 -12.75 22.41 -6.25
C ASN A 82 -12.22 23.85 -6.09
N ILE A 83 -11.58 24.39 -7.13
CA ILE A 83 -11.19 25.81 -7.17
C ILE A 83 -12.43 26.67 -7.39
N ASN A 84 -12.52 27.78 -6.67
CA ASN A 84 -13.61 28.74 -6.78
C ASN A 84 -13.08 30.10 -7.24
N ILE A 85 -13.95 30.88 -7.88
CA ILE A 85 -13.65 32.29 -8.19
C ILE A 85 -13.28 33.02 -6.89
N GLY A 86 -12.17 33.74 -6.92
CA GLY A 86 -11.59 34.45 -5.77
C GLY A 86 -10.53 33.65 -4.99
N ASP A 87 -10.36 32.35 -5.26
CA ASP A 87 -9.25 31.58 -4.69
C ASP A 87 -7.90 32.12 -5.16
N ILE A 88 -6.88 32.04 -4.30
CA ILE A 88 -5.55 32.59 -4.55
C ILE A 88 -4.57 31.46 -4.89
N THR A 89 -3.75 31.65 -5.93
CA THR A 89 -2.66 30.76 -6.37
C THR A 89 -1.35 31.53 -6.55
N ILE A 90 -0.31 30.92 -7.13
CA ILE A 90 1.04 31.50 -7.29
C ILE A 90 1.46 31.52 -8.76
N ASN A 91 2.06 32.62 -9.20
CA ASN A 91 2.73 32.74 -10.50
C ASN A 91 4.27 32.57 -10.39
N ASP A 92 4.96 32.52 -11.53
CA ASP A 92 6.42 32.37 -11.65
C ASP A 92 7.26 33.36 -10.83
N SER A 93 6.74 34.57 -10.67
CA SER A 93 7.36 35.64 -9.88
C SER A 93 7.21 35.41 -8.36
N GLY A 94 6.52 34.35 -7.94
CA GLY A 94 6.21 34.08 -6.53
C GLY A 94 5.10 34.98 -5.98
N HIS A 95 4.38 35.70 -6.84
CA HIS A 95 3.27 36.57 -6.44
C HIS A 95 1.96 35.77 -6.33
N PHE A 96 1.18 36.14 -5.32
CA PHE A 96 -0.14 35.60 -5.12
C PHE A 96 -1.15 36.25 -6.07
N ILE A 97 -1.89 35.43 -6.81
CA ILE A 97 -2.84 35.87 -7.82
C ILE A 97 -4.20 35.18 -7.64
N LYS A 98 -5.30 35.89 -7.88
CA LYS A 98 -6.65 35.36 -7.75
C LYS A 98 -7.17 34.74 -9.03
N VAL A 99 -7.98 33.71 -8.89
CA VAL A 99 -8.83 33.14 -9.93
C VAL A 99 -9.98 34.09 -10.21
N SER A 100 -10.06 34.59 -11.43
CA SER A 100 -11.05 35.58 -11.88
C SER A 100 -12.29 34.94 -12.50
N ASP A 101 -12.13 33.81 -13.19
CA ASP A 101 -13.22 33.09 -13.85
C ASP A 101 -12.88 31.60 -14.03
N ILE A 102 -13.91 30.76 -14.18
CA ILE A 102 -13.78 29.29 -14.36
C ILE A 102 -14.69 28.84 -15.49
N GLN A 103 -14.10 28.19 -16.49
CA GLN A 103 -14.79 27.73 -17.70
C GLN A 103 -14.57 26.22 -17.90
N LYS A 104 -15.46 25.56 -18.65
CA LYS A 104 -15.26 24.17 -19.06
C LYS A 104 -14.28 24.09 -20.24
N GLY A 105 -13.64 22.94 -20.44
CA GLY A 105 -12.88 22.70 -21.66
C GLY A 105 -13.77 22.77 -22.91
N GLU A 106 -13.24 23.34 -23.98
CA GLU A 106 -13.96 23.58 -25.23
C GLU A 106 -13.46 22.73 -26.40
N VAL A 107 -12.25 22.15 -26.30
CA VAL A 107 -11.57 21.42 -27.38
C VAL A 107 -10.70 20.29 -26.81
N ASP A 108 -10.57 19.20 -27.57
CA ASP A 108 -9.61 18.14 -27.25
C ASP A 108 -8.18 18.69 -27.38
N ARG A 109 -7.41 18.55 -26.31
CA ARG A 109 -6.03 19.04 -26.20
C ARG A 109 -5.13 17.93 -25.70
N GLU A 110 -3.85 18.00 -26.06
CA GLU A 110 -2.84 17.09 -25.52
C GLU A 110 -2.38 17.57 -24.15
N PHE A 111 -2.41 16.70 -23.16
CA PHE A 111 -1.90 16.99 -21.83
C PHE A 111 -0.60 16.23 -21.60
N PHE A 112 0.33 16.86 -20.89
CA PHE A 112 1.60 16.27 -20.52
C PHE A 112 1.81 16.39 -19.02
N ASP A 113 2.20 15.28 -18.40
CA ASP A 113 2.59 15.21 -17.01
C ASP A 113 4.12 15.11 -16.91
N LEU A 114 4.72 16.08 -16.22
CA LEU A 114 6.18 16.17 -16.08
C LEU A 114 6.57 15.81 -14.64
N THR A 115 7.47 14.84 -14.50
CA THR A 115 8.15 14.66 -13.20
C THR A 115 9.41 15.49 -13.15
N VAL A 116 9.47 16.42 -12.22
CA VAL A 116 10.64 17.27 -11.99
C VAL A 116 11.46 16.72 -10.82
N LYS A 117 12.79 16.81 -10.94
CA LYS A 117 13.74 16.34 -9.93
C LYS A 117 13.39 16.92 -8.55
N ASP A 118 13.59 16.11 -7.51
CA ASP A 118 13.21 16.39 -6.11
C ASP A 118 11.69 16.55 -5.89
N ASN A 119 10.89 16.20 -6.91
CA ASN A 119 9.43 16.32 -6.92
C ASN A 119 8.93 17.74 -6.64
N ASN A 120 9.70 18.73 -7.08
CA ASN A 120 9.27 20.10 -7.04
C ASN A 120 8.10 20.32 -8.02
N ASN A 121 7.38 21.40 -7.78
CA ASN A 121 6.29 21.85 -8.63
C ASN A 121 6.87 22.65 -9.78
N TYR A 122 6.32 22.53 -10.98
CA TYR A 122 6.82 23.30 -12.12
C TYR A 122 5.84 24.36 -12.53
N PHE A 123 6.40 25.43 -13.07
CA PHE A 123 5.61 26.48 -13.69
C PHE A 123 5.32 26.09 -15.13
N CYS A 124 4.04 26.12 -15.52
CA CYS A 124 3.62 25.93 -16.91
C CYS A 124 3.13 27.25 -17.48
N SER A 125 3.46 27.53 -18.74
CA SER A 125 2.91 28.68 -19.43
C SER A 125 1.43 28.49 -19.68
N THR A 126 0.74 29.62 -19.82
CA THR A 126 -0.60 29.62 -20.39
C THR A 126 -0.53 29.32 -21.88
N ASP A 127 -1.67 28.98 -22.47
CA ASP A 127 -1.78 28.72 -23.91
C ASP A 127 -1.56 30.01 -24.74
N ASN A 128 -1.65 31.18 -24.09
CA ASN A 128 -1.17 32.44 -24.63
C ASN A 128 0.34 32.48 -24.38
N GLN A 129 1.15 32.37 -25.44
CA GLN A 129 2.63 32.33 -25.38
C GLN A 129 3.31 33.59 -24.79
N ASP A 130 2.53 34.49 -24.16
CA ASP A 130 2.89 35.84 -23.75
C ASP A 130 3.49 35.94 -22.33
N GLY A 131 3.97 34.82 -21.79
CA GLY A 131 5.09 34.86 -20.84
C GLY A 131 4.78 34.89 -19.35
N ASN A 132 3.56 34.59 -18.90
CA ASN A 132 3.30 34.31 -17.49
C ASN A 132 3.10 32.81 -17.28
N LEU A 133 3.83 32.26 -16.31
CA LEU A 133 3.70 30.86 -15.93
C LEU A 133 2.98 30.77 -14.58
N HIS A 134 2.18 29.73 -14.42
CA HIS A 134 1.48 29.47 -13.16
C HIS A 134 1.94 28.14 -12.58
N LEU A 135 1.96 28.10 -11.24
CA LEU A 135 2.44 26.93 -10.55
C LEU A 135 1.48 25.77 -10.75
N ILE A 136 2.00 24.66 -11.28
CA ILE A 136 1.27 23.41 -11.40
C ILE A 136 1.94 22.38 -10.51
N HIS A 137 1.12 21.59 -9.80
CA HIS A 137 1.64 20.52 -8.97
C HIS A 137 2.10 19.37 -9.86
N ASN A 138 3.31 18.88 -9.62
CA ASN A 138 3.55 17.48 -9.96
C ASN A 138 3.01 16.61 -8.82
N THR A 139 2.28 15.55 -9.15
CA THR A 139 1.76 14.61 -8.17
C THR A 139 2.85 14.15 -7.19
N ARG A 140 2.49 13.87 -5.93
CA ARG A 140 3.41 13.22 -4.98
C ARG A 140 3.98 11.97 -5.66
N ARG A 141 5.31 11.77 -5.60
CA ARG A 141 5.94 10.54 -6.09
C ARG A 141 5.14 9.33 -5.61
N GLY A 142 4.78 8.45 -6.54
CA GLY A 142 4.34 7.11 -6.18
C GLY A 142 5.46 6.47 -5.35
N ALA A 143 5.14 6.10 -4.12
CA ALA A 143 6.04 5.37 -3.26
C ALA A 143 5.54 3.94 -3.16
N ILE A 144 6.41 2.98 -3.45
CA ILE A 144 6.07 1.56 -3.48
C ILE A 144 7.07 0.83 -2.60
N ALA A 145 6.58 0.03 -1.66
CA ALA A 145 7.40 -0.95 -0.98
C ALA A 145 7.35 -2.28 -1.74
N VAL A 146 8.51 -2.93 -1.86
CA VAL A 146 8.64 -4.27 -2.43
C VAL A 146 9.10 -5.19 -1.33
N TYR A 147 8.45 -6.34 -1.19
CA TYR A 147 8.75 -7.31 -0.16
C TYR A 147 9.35 -8.56 -0.80
N ILE A 148 10.46 -9.04 -0.24
CA ILE A 148 10.99 -10.38 -0.52
C ILE A 148 11.26 -11.10 0.80
N GLU A 149 11.34 -12.42 0.76
CA GLU A 149 11.75 -13.22 1.91
C GLU A 149 13.28 -13.40 1.95
N PRO A 150 13.89 -13.59 3.14
CA PRO A 150 15.34 -13.66 3.29
C PRO A 150 16.00 -14.90 2.65
N TRP A 151 15.21 -15.87 2.18
CA TRP A 151 15.70 -17.04 1.43
C TRP A 151 15.80 -16.80 -0.08
N HIS A 152 15.35 -15.65 -0.59
CA HIS A 152 15.44 -15.34 -2.01
C HIS A 152 16.92 -15.26 -2.45
N ILE A 153 17.28 -15.87 -3.58
CA ILE A 153 18.68 -15.89 -4.06
C ILE A 153 19.26 -14.49 -4.29
N ASP A 154 18.47 -13.57 -4.84
CA ASP A 154 18.86 -12.16 -5.04
C ASP A 154 18.79 -11.26 -3.79
N VAL A 155 18.69 -11.83 -2.57
CA VAL A 155 18.50 -11.02 -1.35
C VAL A 155 19.63 -10.00 -1.13
N LYS A 156 20.88 -10.33 -1.49
CA LYS A 156 22.02 -9.42 -1.32
C LYS A 156 21.94 -8.24 -2.28
N GLU A 157 21.61 -8.50 -3.55
CA GLU A 157 21.37 -7.48 -4.57
C GLU A 157 20.20 -6.58 -4.19
N PHE A 158 19.16 -7.16 -3.60
CA PHE A 158 17.99 -6.42 -3.14
C PHE A 158 18.34 -5.42 -2.03
N LEU A 159 19.24 -5.77 -1.11
CA LEU A 159 19.74 -4.85 -0.08
C LEU A 159 20.52 -3.67 -0.67
N ASP A 160 21.13 -3.85 -1.84
CA ASP A 160 21.96 -2.83 -2.48
C ASP A 160 21.15 -1.79 -3.29
N LEU A 161 19.85 -2.02 -3.51
CA LEU A 161 19.01 -1.17 -4.37
C LEU A 161 19.00 0.32 -3.98
N LYS A 162 19.19 0.62 -2.70
CA LYS A 162 19.18 1.98 -2.13
C LYS A 162 20.54 2.59 -1.92
N LYS A 163 21.63 1.84 -2.10
CA LYS A 163 22.97 2.35 -1.84
C LYS A 163 23.33 3.44 -2.84
N ASN A 164 23.88 4.55 -2.34
CA ASN A 164 24.32 5.68 -3.16
C ASN A 164 25.63 5.42 -3.93
N SER A 165 26.28 4.28 -3.70
CA SER A 165 27.52 3.89 -4.36
C SER A 165 27.32 2.63 -5.21
N GLY A 166 28.12 2.48 -6.26
CA GLY A 166 28.08 1.36 -7.20
C GLY A 166 27.46 1.75 -8.55
N GLU A 167 27.03 0.73 -9.30
CA GLU A 167 26.51 0.91 -10.65
C GLU A 167 25.03 1.37 -10.64
N GLU A 168 24.75 2.55 -11.19
CA GLU A 168 23.41 3.16 -11.22
C GLU A 168 22.32 2.26 -11.83
N ARG A 169 22.67 1.46 -12.86
CA ARG A 169 21.73 0.54 -13.52
C ARG A 169 21.20 -0.56 -12.59
N ARG A 170 21.86 -0.77 -11.45
CA ARG A 170 21.49 -1.74 -10.41
C ARG A 170 20.86 -1.06 -9.19
N ARG A 171 20.37 0.16 -9.32
CA ARG A 171 19.76 0.94 -8.23
C ARG A 171 18.29 1.23 -8.52
N ALA A 172 17.52 1.31 -7.45
CA ALA A 172 16.10 1.65 -7.48
C ALA A 172 15.80 2.61 -6.32
N HIS A 173 16.25 3.86 -6.47
CA HIS A 173 16.17 4.88 -5.42
C HIS A 173 14.73 5.28 -5.03
N ASP A 174 13.73 4.97 -5.84
CA ASP A 174 12.32 5.30 -5.56
C ASP A 174 11.50 4.13 -4.97
N LEU A 175 12.03 2.91 -4.94
CA LEU A 175 11.38 1.75 -4.29
C LEU A 175 11.73 1.68 -2.81
N PHE A 176 10.90 1.10 -1.94
CA PHE A 176 11.24 0.86 -0.54
C PHE A 176 11.44 -0.64 -0.32
N PRO A 177 12.69 -1.13 -0.26
CA PRO A 177 12.95 -2.53 0.03
C PRO A 177 12.38 -2.94 1.40
N ALA A 178 11.79 -4.11 1.48
CA ALA A 178 11.31 -4.70 2.73
C ALA A 178 11.58 -6.20 2.76
N LEU A 179 11.93 -6.72 3.93
CA LEU A 179 12.15 -8.14 4.17
C LEU A 179 11.03 -8.74 4.98
N TRP A 180 10.41 -9.78 4.42
CA TRP A 180 9.37 -10.59 5.03
C TRP A 180 10.01 -11.77 5.77
N LEU A 181 10.35 -11.55 7.04
CA LEU A 181 11.18 -12.42 7.87
C LEU A 181 10.37 -13.55 8.49
N ASN A 182 10.85 -14.79 8.34
CA ASN A 182 10.33 -15.97 9.04
C ASN A 182 11.13 -16.24 10.34
N ASP A 183 10.52 -16.93 11.29
CA ASP A 183 11.09 -17.26 12.59
C ASP A 183 12.31 -18.19 12.44
N LEU A 184 12.28 -19.12 11.47
CA LEU A 184 13.39 -20.05 11.21
C LEU A 184 14.68 -19.30 10.86
N PHE A 185 14.61 -18.26 10.03
CA PHE A 185 15.78 -17.44 9.72
C PHE A 185 16.37 -16.81 10.99
N MET A 186 15.53 -16.26 11.86
CA MET A 186 15.98 -15.65 13.12
C MET A 186 16.58 -16.70 14.09
N GLN A 187 16.02 -17.91 14.13
CA GLN A 187 16.61 -19.04 14.86
C GLN A 187 18.00 -19.37 14.31
N ARG A 188 18.15 -19.49 12.99
CA ARG A 188 19.43 -19.80 12.34
C ARG A 188 20.48 -18.71 12.59
N VAL A 189 20.06 -17.43 12.65
CA VAL A 189 20.91 -16.29 13.06
C VAL A 189 21.39 -16.44 14.51
N GLN A 190 20.47 -16.77 15.43
CA GLN A 190 20.78 -16.95 16.86
C GLN A 190 21.74 -18.11 17.09
N GLU A 191 21.58 -19.20 16.35
CA GLU A 191 22.40 -20.42 16.43
C GLU A 191 23.73 -20.32 15.68
N ASP A 192 23.98 -19.22 14.96
CA ASP A 192 25.16 -19.03 14.09
C ASP A 192 25.32 -20.16 13.06
N SER A 193 24.21 -20.53 12.43
CA SER A 193 24.13 -21.65 11.49
C SER A 193 24.01 -21.17 10.03
N HIS A 194 23.93 -22.13 9.13
CA HIS A 194 23.78 -21.88 7.70
C HIS A 194 22.33 -21.54 7.33
N TRP A 195 22.20 -20.73 6.28
CA TRP A 195 20.96 -20.35 5.63
C TRP A 195 21.05 -20.67 4.15
N THR A 196 20.01 -21.28 3.59
CA THR A 196 19.94 -21.66 2.18
C THR A 196 19.09 -20.66 1.40
N LEU A 197 19.67 -20.12 0.33
CA LEU A 197 18.95 -19.30 -0.63
C LEU A 197 18.45 -20.17 -1.78
N PHE A 198 17.27 -19.86 -2.31
CA PHE A 198 16.62 -20.60 -3.39
C PHE A 198 16.18 -19.68 -4.53
N ASP A 199 16.08 -20.25 -5.75
CA ASP A 199 15.37 -19.63 -6.86
C ASP A 199 13.85 -19.66 -6.58
N PRO A 200 13.18 -18.50 -6.46
CA PRO A 200 11.74 -18.45 -6.17
C PRO A 200 10.86 -19.11 -7.25
N TYR A 201 11.37 -19.30 -8.47
CA TYR A 201 10.65 -20.03 -9.51
C TYR A 201 10.52 -21.53 -9.18
N GLU A 202 11.58 -22.11 -8.60
CA GLU A 202 11.63 -23.55 -8.27
C GLU A 202 10.95 -23.87 -6.93
N VAL A 203 10.79 -22.88 -6.04
CA VAL A 203 10.22 -23.05 -4.70
C VAL A 203 9.10 -22.05 -4.37
N SER A 204 8.31 -21.70 -5.39
CA SER A 204 7.25 -20.67 -5.28
C SER A 204 6.25 -20.92 -4.15
N GLU A 205 6.06 -22.18 -3.74
CA GLU A 205 5.17 -22.59 -2.66
C GLU A 205 5.59 -22.03 -1.29
N LEU A 206 6.87 -21.72 -1.07
CA LEU A 206 7.34 -21.16 0.20
C LEU A 206 6.66 -19.84 0.56
N THR A 207 6.20 -19.09 -0.45
CA THR A 207 5.49 -17.81 -0.25
C THR A 207 4.12 -17.96 0.39
N ASP A 208 3.53 -19.16 0.35
CA ASP A 208 2.22 -19.47 0.93
C ASP A 208 2.30 -20.15 2.30
N LEU A 209 3.49 -20.60 2.71
CA LEU A 209 3.70 -21.32 3.97
C LEU A 209 4.27 -20.39 5.03
N TYR A 210 3.94 -20.60 6.31
CA TYR A 210 4.53 -19.85 7.44
C TYR A 210 4.67 -20.76 8.67
N GLY A 211 5.46 -20.34 9.65
CA GLY A 211 5.67 -21.09 10.89
C GLY A 211 6.22 -22.51 10.68
N ASP A 212 5.57 -23.50 11.29
CA ASP A 212 6.04 -24.89 11.28
C ASP A 212 5.96 -25.53 9.87
N GLU A 213 4.92 -25.22 9.10
CA GLU A 213 4.76 -25.72 7.72
C GLU A 213 5.86 -25.20 6.81
N PHE A 214 6.19 -23.90 6.92
CA PHE A 214 7.33 -23.32 6.23
C PHE A 214 8.63 -23.99 6.65
N THR A 215 8.83 -24.17 7.96
CA THR A 215 10.06 -24.75 8.51
C THR A 215 10.29 -26.16 8.00
N GLN A 216 9.26 -26.99 8.02
CA GLN A 216 9.34 -28.36 7.51
C GLN A 216 9.67 -28.36 6.02
N ARG A 217 8.91 -27.62 5.21
CA ARG A 217 9.10 -27.59 3.76
C ARG A 217 10.47 -27.04 3.37
N TYR A 218 10.93 -26.01 4.05
CA TYR A 218 12.24 -25.40 3.84
C TYR A 218 13.37 -26.42 4.06
N ILE A 219 13.33 -27.17 5.17
CA ILE A 219 14.35 -28.19 5.48
C ILE A 219 14.33 -29.34 4.45
N GLU A 220 13.14 -29.74 3.97
CA GLU A 220 13.02 -30.74 2.89
C GLU A 220 13.68 -30.23 1.59
N LEU A 221 13.46 -28.97 1.23
CA LEU A 221 14.08 -28.34 0.06
C LEU A 221 15.61 -28.20 0.21
N GLU A 222 16.12 -27.93 1.42
CA GLU A 222 17.58 -27.93 1.68
C GLU A 222 18.23 -29.27 1.29
N GLN A 223 17.50 -30.39 1.41
CA GLN A 223 17.98 -31.73 1.06
C GLN A 223 17.81 -32.09 -0.43
N ASN A 224 17.02 -31.34 -1.18
CA ASN A 224 16.79 -31.61 -2.60
C ASN A 224 18.01 -31.20 -3.44
N CYS A 225 18.56 -32.13 -4.23
CA CYS A 225 19.73 -31.88 -5.09
C CYS A 225 19.38 -31.34 -6.48
N ASP A 226 18.10 -31.37 -6.87
CA ASP A 226 17.64 -31.02 -8.21
C ASP A 226 17.23 -29.54 -8.36
N ILE A 227 17.35 -28.74 -7.29
CA ILE A 227 16.99 -27.31 -7.27
C ILE A 227 18.23 -26.42 -7.09
N THR A 228 18.16 -25.22 -7.66
CA THR A 228 19.18 -24.19 -7.55
C THR A 228 19.19 -23.62 -6.13
N LYS A 229 20.36 -23.67 -5.48
CA LYS A 229 20.52 -23.15 -4.12
C LYS A 229 21.92 -22.63 -3.82
N GLU A 230 22.01 -21.62 -2.96
CA GLU A 230 23.26 -21.10 -2.39
C GLU A 230 23.22 -21.21 -0.87
N VAL A 231 24.28 -21.74 -0.24
CA VAL A 231 24.35 -21.83 1.23
C VAL A 231 25.26 -20.73 1.76
N ILE A 232 24.74 -19.94 2.70
CA ILE A 232 25.44 -18.80 3.30
C ILE A 232 25.37 -18.85 4.84
N SER A 233 26.12 -17.99 5.52
CA SER A 233 25.95 -17.79 6.97
C SER A 233 24.73 -16.91 7.24
N ALA A 234 23.77 -17.41 8.04
CA ALA A 234 22.59 -16.65 8.46
C ALA A 234 23.00 -15.34 9.16
N LYS A 235 23.98 -15.44 10.07
CA LYS A 235 24.51 -14.31 10.84
C LYS A 235 25.25 -13.29 9.97
N SER A 236 25.93 -13.71 8.91
CA SER A 236 26.54 -12.78 7.95
C SER A 236 25.48 -11.99 7.20
N LEU A 237 24.46 -12.68 6.66
CA LEU A 237 23.34 -12.02 5.98
C LEU A 237 22.62 -11.04 6.92
N TRP A 238 22.37 -11.42 8.17
CA TRP A 238 21.74 -10.53 9.16
C TRP A 238 22.57 -9.26 9.43
N LYS A 239 23.90 -9.37 9.51
CA LYS A 239 24.77 -8.19 9.62
C LYS A 239 24.69 -7.28 8.41
N GLU A 240 24.58 -7.84 7.20
CA GLU A 240 24.38 -7.08 5.96
C GLU A 240 23.05 -6.34 5.95
N ILE A 241 21.97 -7.01 6.35
CA ILE A 241 20.63 -6.44 6.49
C ILE A 241 20.66 -5.24 7.46
N LEU A 242 21.20 -5.44 8.67
CA LEU A 242 21.26 -4.38 9.69
C LEU A 242 22.13 -3.20 9.26
N ARG A 243 23.24 -3.46 8.54
CA ARG A 243 24.10 -2.41 8.00
C ARG A 243 23.36 -1.59 6.94
N SER A 244 22.67 -2.23 6.01
CA SER A 244 21.84 -1.53 5.02
C SER A 244 20.76 -0.69 5.70
N TYR A 245 20.08 -1.26 6.70
CA TYR A 245 19.04 -0.59 7.47
C TYR A 245 19.59 0.66 8.17
N PHE A 246 20.75 0.55 8.80
CA PHE A 246 21.42 1.69 9.43
C PHE A 246 21.83 2.77 8.42
N GLU A 247 22.34 2.38 7.25
CA GLU A 247 22.83 3.31 6.22
C GLU A 247 21.69 4.05 5.50
N THR A 248 20.54 3.39 5.28
CA THR A 248 19.52 3.88 4.34
C THR A 248 18.11 3.93 4.94
N GLY A 249 17.90 3.44 6.16
CA GLY A 249 16.57 3.17 6.72
C GLY A 249 15.84 1.99 6.09
N ASN A 250 16.49 1.25 5.17
CA ASN A 250 15.93 0.13 4.40
C ASN A 250 16.91 -1.07 4.41
N PRO A 251 16.41 -2.32 4.36
CA PRO A 251 15.02 -2.69 4.12
C PRO A 251 14.15 -2.54 5.38
N PHE A 252 12.85 -2.27 5.21
CA PHE A 252 11.91 -2.46 6.31
C PHE A 252 11.93 -3.92 6.77
N LEU A 253 11.80 -4.14 8.08
CA LEU A 253 11.86 -5.47 8.67
C LEU A 253 10.47 -5.85 9.19
N THR A 254 9.85 -6.84 8.58
CA THR A 254 8.49 -7.27 8.90
C THR A 254 8.45 -8.78 9.12
N PHE A 255 7.75 -9.23 10.17
CA PHE A 255 7.79 -10.63 10.60
C PHE A 255 6.58 -11.41 10.08
N LYS A 256 6.82 -12.25 9.06
CA LYS A 256 5.85 -13.11 8.36
C LYS A 256 5.04 -13.98 9.29
N ASP A 257 5.71 -14.71 10.17
CA ASP A 257 5.06 -15.72 11.01
C ASP A 257 4.20 -15.07 12.09
N SER A 258 4.65 -13.95 12.63
CA SER A 258 3.87 -13.17 13.60
C SER A 258 2.62 -12.56 12.96
N ALA A 259 2.74 -12.01 11.75
CA ALA A 259 1.61 -11.47 11.00
C ALA A 259 0.57 -12.55 10.67
N ASN A 260 1.01 -13.72 10.18
CA ASN A 260 0.10 -14.80 9.78
C ASN A 260 -0.52 -15.55 10.95
N ARG A 261 0.19 -15.74 12.07
CA ARG A 261 -0.42 -16.27 13.31
C ARG A 261 -1.57 -15.40 13.80
N ALA A 262 -1.39 -14.09 13.75
CA ALA A 262 -2.37 -13.09 14.17
C ALA A 262 -3.44 -12.78 13.11
N ASN A 263 -3.38 -13.41 11.93
CA ASN A 263 -4.33 -13.17 10.85
C ASN A 263 -5.74 -13.66 11.22
N PRO A 264 -6.74 -12.77 11.34
CA PRO A 264 -8.08 -13.21 11.70
C PRO A 264 -8.81 -13.96 10.58
N ASN A 265 -8.32 -13.90 9.34
CA ASN A 265 -8.93 -14.49 8.15
C ASN A 265 -8.05 -15.55 7.48
N LYS A 266 -7.25 -16.27 8.27
CA LYS A 266 -6.33 -17.33 7.76
C LYS A 266 -7.05 -18.50 7.06
N HIS A 267 -8.36 -18.66 7.28
CA HIS A 267 -9.19 -19.65 6.58
C HIS A 267 -9.42 -19.31 5.10
N ASN A 268 -9.17 -18.06 4.70
CA ASN A 268 -9.47 -17.55 3.36
C ASN A 268 -8.21 -16.96 2.69
N GLY A 269 -7.03 -17.50 3.01
CA GLY A 269 -5.75 -17.09 2.42
C GLY A 269 -4.69 -16.71 3.45
N VAL A 270 -3.58 -16.17 2.93
CA VAL A 270 -2.36 -15.87 3.67
C VAL A 270 -1.95 -14.41 3.42
N ILE A 271 -1.31 -13.79 4.42
CA ILE A 271 -0.70 -12.47 4.27
C ILE A 271 0.68 -12.66 3.67
N ARG A 272 0.83 -12.25 2.41
CA ARG A 272 2.07 -12.39 1.64
C ARG A 272 3.03 -11.21 1.80
N SER A 273 2.52 -10.03 2.17
CA SER A 273 3.30 -8.81 2.39
C SER A 273 2.50 -7.79 3.18
N SER A 274 3.14 -6.67 3.52
CA SER A 274 2.46 -5.48 4.06
C SER A 274 2.43 -4.34 3.03
N ASN A 275 1.88 -3.18 3.39
CA ASN A 275 1.85 -1.97 2.57
C ASN A 275 3.15 -1.15 2.73
N LEU A 276 3.17 0.07 2.17
CA LEU A 276 4.34 0.95 2.19
C LEU A 276 4.91 1.20 3.60
N CYS A 277 4.06 1.41 4.60
CA CYS A 277 4.48 1.80 5.95
C CYS A 277 4.46 0.63 6.95
N THR A 278 4.31 -0.61 6.47
CA THR A 278 4.39 -1.87 7.26
C THR A 278 3.29 -2.08 8.32
N GLU A 279 2.15 -1.40 8.23
CA GLU A 279 1.07 -1.47 9.22
C GLU A 279 -0.16 -2.27 8.77
N ILE A 280 -0.32 -2.53 7.47
CA ILE A 280 -1.47 -3.25 6.92
C ILE A 280 -1.13 -4.71 6.71
N PHE A 281 -1.92 -5.59 7.29
CA PHE A 281 -1.77 -7.04 7.18
C PHE A 281 -3.09 -7.65 6.74
N GLN A 282 -3.21 -7.96 5.45
CA GLN A 282 -4.40 -8.54 4.84
C GLN A 282 -4.02 -9.62 3.84
N ASN A 283 -4.91 -10.59 3.64
CA ASN A 283 -4.75 -11.61 2.62
C ASN A 283 -4.68 -10.98 1.21
N THR A 284 -3.76 -11.51 0.41
CA THR A 284 -3.63 -11.19 -1.01
C THR A 284 -3.35 -12.46 -1.79
N SER A 285 -3.64 -12.44 -3.09
CA SER A 285 -3.27 -13.52 -3.99
C SER A 285 -2.93 -12.97 -5.36
N PRO A 286 -1.97 -13.57 -6.07
CA PRO A 286 -1.60 -13.14 -7.41
C PRO A 286 -2.76 -13.41 -8.37
N ASN A 287 -2.76 -12.74 -9.52
CA ASN A 287 -3.59 -13.15 -10.63
C ASN A 287 -3.12 -14.52 -11.14
N TYR A 288 -4.06 -15.34 -11.59
CA TYR A 288 -3.77 -16.65 -12.16
C TYR A 288 -4.03 -16.59 -13.66
N TYR A 289 -3.12 -17.17 -14.45
CA TYR A 289 -3.28 -17.26 -15.89
C TYR A 289 -3.63 -18.69 -16.27
N LYS A 290 -4.70 -18.84 -17.03
CA LYS A 290 -5.12 -20.10 -17.64
C LYS A 290 -4.98 -20.02 -19.14
N ILE A 291 -4.92 -21.19 -19.78
CA ILE A 291 -4.87 -21.26 -21.24
C ILE A 291 -6.28 -21.52 -21.75
N LYS A 292 -6.81 -20.54 -22.47
CA LYS A 292 -8.10 -20.63 -23.14
C LYS A 292 -7.87 -21.05 -24.58
N LEU A 293 -8.46 -22.18 -24.95
CA LEU A 293 -8.47 -22.68 -26.33
C LEU A 293 -9.83 -22.40 -26.93
N THR A 294 -9.85 -21.64 -28.03
CA THR A 294 -11.05 -21.47 -28.86
C THR A 294 -10.90 -22.35 -30.08
N TYR A 295 -11.88 -23.24 -30.31
CA TYR A 295 -11.87 -24.17 -31.43
C TYR A 295 -12.56 -23.57 -32.66
N SER A 296 -12.37 -24.21 -33.82
CA SER A 296 -12.97 -23.80 -35.10
C SER A 296 -14.51 -23.81 -35.10
N ASP A 297 -15.15 -24.54 -34.19
CA ASP A 297 -16.60 -24.55 -33.98
C ASP A 297 -17.09 -23.50 -32.97
N ASN A 298 -16.20 -22.60 -32.53
CA ASN A 298 -16.40 -21.61 -31.48
C ASN A 298 -16.63 -22.17 -30.07
N SER A 299 -16.48 -23.48 -29.85
CA SER A 299 -16.41 -24.01 -28.49
C SER A 299 -15.12 -23.55 -27.80
N VAL A 300 -15.13 -23.55 -26.47
CA VAL A 300 -14.03 -23.07 -25.64
C VAL A 300 -13.75 -24.08 -24.55
N ASP A 301 -12.47 -24.40 -24.37
CA ASP A 301 -11.96 -25.07 -23.18
C ASP A 301 -10.94 -24.16 -22.47
N ILE A 302 -10.84 -24.30 -21.15
CA ILE A 302 -9.90 -23.55 -20.31
C ILE A 302 -9.13 -24.56 -19.47
N PHE A 303 -7.80 -24.47 -19.50
CA PHE A 303 -6.89 -25.40 -18.83
C PHE A 303 -5.91 -24.65 -17.93
N GLU A 304 -5.42 -25.32 -16.89
CA GLU A 304 -4.30 -24.80 -16.10
C GLU A 304 -3.02 -24.76 -16.95
N GLU A 305 -2.15 -23.76 -16.75
CA GLU A 305 -0.96 -23.55 -17.60
C GLU A 305 -0.04 -24.79 -17.70
N ASP A 306 0.06 -25.55 -16.60
CA ASP A 306 0.90 -26.74 -16.48
C ASP A 306 0.13 -28.06 -16.63
N GLU A 307 -1.17 -28.01 -16.92
CA GLU A 307 -1.96 -29.21 -17.21
C GLU A 307 -1.42 -29.90 -18.46
N ILE A 308 -1.13 -31.20 -18.35
CA ILE A 308 -0.62 -31.98 -19.48
C ILE A 308 -1.77 -32.36 -20.40
N ILE A 309 -1.72 -31.82 -21.61
CA ILE A 309 -2.71 -32.06 -22.65
C ILE A 309 -2.10 -32.99 -23.70
N THR A 310 -2.85 -34.03 -24.07
CA THR A 310 -2.53 -34.92 -25.19
C THR A 310 -3.23 -34.40 -26.45
N THR A 311 -2.46 -33.98 -27.45
CA THR A 311 -3.01 -33.57 -28.76
C THR A 311 -3.51 -34.77 -29.55
N ASP A 312 -4.37 -34.56 -30.55
CA ASP A 312 -4.86 -35.66 -31.42
C ASP A 312 -3.70 -36.35 -32.19
N ASN A 313 -2.56 -35.67 -32.35
CA ASN A 313 -1.32 -36.22 -32.91
C ASN A 313 -0.51 -37.06 -31.90
N GLY A 314 -1.04 -37.27 -30.68
CA GLY A 314 -0.41 -38.06 -29.61
C GLY A 314 0.71 -37.36 -28.85
N VAL A 315 0.88 -36.03 -29.00
CA VAL A 315 1.93 -35.28 -28.30
C VAL A 315 1.41 -34.83 -26.94
N ASN A 316 2.13 -35.20 -25.88
CA ASN A 316 1.88 -34.72 -24.52
C ASN A 316 2.69 -33.45 -24.27
N LYS A 317 2.01 -32.34 -23.96
CA LYS A 317 2.68 -31.10 -23.56
C LYS A 317 1.80 -30.27 -22.62
N PRO A 318 2.42 -29.45 -21.75
CA PRO A 318 1.67 -28.50 -20.92
C PRO A 318 0.78 -27.59 -21.76
N ALA A 319 -0.38 -27.20 -21.23
CA ALA A 319 -1.33 -26.32 -21.90
C ALA A 319 -0.66 -25.03 -22.41
N LYS A 320 0.27 -24.45 -21.64
CA LYS A 320 1.02 -23.24 -22.05
C LYS A 320 1.89 -23.40 -23.29
N LYS A 321 2.10 -24.63 -23.77
CA LYS A 321 2.82 -24.96 -25.02
C LYS A 321 1.90 -25.41 -26.15
N ILE A 322 0.58 -25.37 -25.97
CA ILE A 322 -0.41 -25.61 -27.01
C ILE A 322 -0.45 -24.41 -27.96
N THR A 323 -0.64 -24.70 -29.24
CA THR A 323 -0.66 -23.71 -30.33
C THR A 323 -1.87 -23.93 -31.21
N ALA A 324 -2.20 -22.96 -32.06
CA ALA A 324 -3.27 -23.10 -33.06
C ALA A 324 -2.98 -24.16 -34.15
N LEU A 325 -1.75 -24.71 -34.18
CA LEU A 325 -1.40 -25.82 -35.07
C LEU A 325 -1.82 -27.19 -34.51
N ASP A 326 -2.16 -27.26 -33.23
CA ASP A 326 -2.61 -28.49 -32.58
C ASP A 326 -4.14 -28.67 -32.73
N SER A 327 -4.61 -29.89 -32.50
CA SER A 327 -6.04 -30.23 -32.42
C SER A 327 -6.29 -31.11 -31.19
N LEU A 328 -7.49 -30.98 -30.62
CA LEU A 328 -7.92 -31.72 -29.43
C LEU A 328 -9.35 -32.22 -29.60
N ASN A 329 -9.61 -33.44 -29.17
CA ASN A 329 -10.94 -34.07 -29.25
C ASN A 329 -11.51 -34.04 -30.68
N GLY A 330 -10.65 -34.16 -31.70
CA GLY A 330 -11.02 -34.07 -33.11
C GLY A 330 -11.39 -32.66 -33.60
N LYS A 331 -11.13 -31.61 -32.80
CA LYS A 331 -11.40 -30.21 -33.13
C LYS A 331 -10.12 -29.43 -33.37
N GLN A 332 -10.09 -28.66 -34.47
CA GLN A 332 -8.98 -27.76 -34.75
C GLN A 332 -9.00 -26.57 -33.78
N ILE A 333 -7.86 -26.28 -33.16
CA ILE A 333 -7.71 -25.07 -32.35
C ILE A 333 -7.58 -23.89 -33.29
N TRP A 334 -8.45 -22.89 -33.10
CA TRP A 334 -8.44 -21.65 -33.86
C TRP A 334 -7.55 -20.59 -33.19
N MET A 335 -7.63 -20.48 -31.87
CA MET A 335 -6.95 -19.45 -31.09
C MET A 335 -6.57 -19.96 -29.71
N VAL A 336 -5.40 -19.51 -29.24
CA VAL A 336 -4.87 -19.78 -27.90
C VAL A 336 -4.66 -18.44 -27.21
N ASP A 337 -5.43 -18.20 -26.14
CA ASP A 337 -5.37 -16.97 -25.36
C ASP A 337 -4.93 -17.27 -23.93
N LYS A 338 -4.28 -16.29 -23.30
CA LYS A 338 -4.16 -16.28 -21.83
C LYS A 338 -5.43 -15.70 -21.23
N HIS A 339 -6.12 -16.51 -20.43
CA HIS A 339 -7.26 -16.08 -19.64
C HIS A 339 -6.81 -15.72 -18.24
N GLU A 340 -6.91 -14.45 -17.87
CA GLU A 340 -6.58 -13.96 -16.54
C GLU A 340 -7.76 -14.17 -15.58
N GLU A 341 -7.52 -14.88 -14.49
CA GLU A 341 -8.40 -14.92 -13.32
C GLU A 341 -7.81 -14.01 -12.25
N ASP A 342 -8.61 -13.02 -11.84
CA ASP A 342 -8.19 -12.04 -10.84
C ASP A 342 -7.91 -12.68 -9.47
N GLY A 343 -6.73 -12.35 -8.93
CA GLY A 343 -6.40 -12.60 -7.53
C GLY A 343 -7.01 -11.56 -6.60
N GLN A 344 -6.56 -11.57 -5.35
CA GLN A 344 -6.99 -10.64 -4.31
C GLN A 344 -5.98 -9.49 -4.16
N THR A 345 -6.49 -8.26 -4.22
CA THR A 345 -5.70 -7.05 -3.99
C THR A 345 -6.29 -6.28 -2.82
N ALA A 346 -5.56 -6.26 -1.70
CA ALA A 346 -6.01 -5.63 -0.46
C ALA A 346 -5.98 -4.10 -0.53
N VAL A 347 -6.95 -3.47 0.13
CA VAL A 347 -7.02 -2.03 0.38
C VAL A 347 -7.52 -1.79 1.79
N CYS A 348 -7.28 -0.60 2.34
CA CYS A 348 -7.70 -0.27 3.69
C CYS A 348 -8.10 1.20 3.80
N ASN A 349 -9.21 1.47 4.50
CA ASN A 349 -9.58 2.81 4.93
C ASN A 349 -8.98 3.07 6.31
N LEU A 350 -8.33 4.22 6.51
CA LEU A 350 -7.61 4.54 7.74
C LEU A 350 -8.24 5.72 8.48
N ALA A 351 -8.25 5.64 9.81
CA ALA A 351 -8.49 6.77 10.70
C ALA A 351 -7.68 6.61 11.98
N SER A 352 -7.40 7.71 12.68
CA SER A 352 -6.66 7.67 13.96
C SER A 352 -7.37 8.45 15.05
N ILE A 353 -7.48 7.85 16.24
CA ILE A 353 -7.97 8.52 17.44
C ILE A 353 -6.84 9.38 18.04
N ASN A 354 -7.12 10.65 18.35
CA ASN A 354 -6.15 11.51 19.00
C ASN A 354 -6.14 11.30 20.53
N LEU A 355 -5.12 10.59 21.02
CA LEU A 355 -4.97 10.23 22.43
C LEU A 355 -4.67 11.44 23.34
N SER A 356 -4.21 12.58 22.84
CA SER A 356 -4.09 13.78 23.70
C SER A 356 -5.44 14.33 24.14
N LYS A 357 -6.53 13.94 23.46
CA LYS A 357 -7.90 14.36 23.78
C LYS A 357 -8.83 13.22 24.17
N VAL A 358 -8.56 12.01 23.68
CA VAL A 358 -9.45 10.84 23.79
C VAL A 358 -8.63 9.68 24.34
N ASN A 359 -8.51 9.59 25.67
CA ASN A 359 -7.70 8.57 26.35
C ASN A 359 -8.34 7.98 27.63
N THR A 360 -9.60 8.32 27.90
CA THR A 360 -10.38 7.70 28.97
C THR A 360 -11.34 6.67 28.39
N THR A 361 -11.76 5.70 29.20
CA THR A 361 -12.74 4.68 28.81
C THR A 361 -14.05 5.30 28.33
N GLN A 362 -14.51 6.38 28.97
CA GLN A 362 -15.73 7.11 28.60
C GLN A 362 -15.58 7.82 27.25
N ASP A 363 -14.42 8.43 26.99
CA ASP A 363 -14.15 9.08 25.71
C ASP A 363 -14.08 8.06 24.58
N LEU A 364 -13.39 6.94 24.79
CA LEU A 364 -13.26 5.88 23.79
C LEU A 364 -14.62 5.24 23.49
N ALA A 365 -15.44 4.96 24.51
CA ALA A 365 -16.81 4.47 24.35
C ALA A 365 -17.68 5.38 23.48
N ARG A 366 -17.42 6.69 23.54
CA ARG A 366 -18.17 7.72 22.79
C ARG A 366 -17.64 7.91 21.37
N VAL A 367 -16.33 7.87 21.15
CA VAL A 367 -15.70 8.26 19.88
C VAL A 367 -15.47 7.08 18.94
N VAL A 368 -15.00 5.94 19.46
CA VAL A 368 -14.65 4.76 18.64
C VAL A 368 -15.84 4.26 17.79
N PRO A 369 -17.09 4.17 18.29
CA PRO A 369 -18.21 3.70 17.48
C PRO A 369 -18.47 4.56 16.25
N THR A 370 -18.32 5.88 16.38
CA THR A 370 -18.46 6.83 15.27
C THR A 370 -17.35 6.62 14.24
N ALA A 371 -16.10 6.48 14.68
CA ALA A 371 -14.96 6.24 13.79
C ALA A 371 -15.12 4.93 12.99
N ILE A 372 -15.53 3.85 13.64
CA ILE A 372 -15.78 2.55 12.99
C ILE A 372 -16.89 2.67 11.94
N ARG A 373 -18.01 3.33 12.26
CA ARG A 373 -19.10 3.55 11.29
C ARG A 373 -18.64 4.41 10.10
N MET A 374 -17.86 5.46 10.35
CA MET A 374 -17.33 6.30 9.27
C MET A 374 -16.42 5.48 8.34
N LEU A 375 -15.50 4.69 8.90
CA LEU A 375 -14.60 3.83 8.13
C LEU A 375 -15.36 2.78 7.30
N ASP A 376 -16.38 2.13 7.87
CA ASP A 376 -17.24 1.18 7.15
C ASP A 376 -18.04 1.86 6.02
N ASN A 377 -18.58 3.06 6.25
CA ASN A 377 -19.33 3.80 5.23
C ASN A 377 -18.43 4.19 4.03
N VAL A 378 -17.16 4.53 4.28
CA VAL A 378 -16.22 4.90 3.21
C VAL A 378 -16.03 3.73 2.24
N ILE A 379 -16.14 2.47 2.67
CA ILE A 379 -16.03 1.31 1.77
C ILE A 379 -17.05 1.40 0.63
N ASP A 380 -18.29 1.77 0.96
CA ASP A 380 -19.40 1.81 0.00
C ASP A 380 -19.42 3.12 -0.81
N LEU A 381 -18.90 4.21 -0.24
CA LEU A 381 -18.84 5.53 -0.89
C LEU A 381 -17.64 5.70 -1.81
N ASN A 382 -16.58 4.91 -1.63
CA ASN A 382 -15.33 5.08 -2.36
C ASN A 382 -15.45 4.64 -3.82
N PHE A 383 -14.67 5.29 -4.69
CA PHE A 383 -14.48 4.85 -6.07
C PHE A 383 -13.31 3.87 -6.15
N TYR A 384 -13.53 2.74 -6.82
CA TYR A 384 -12.49 1.74 -7.05
C TYR A 384 -12.13 1.72 -8.54
N PRO A 385 -10.88 2.04 -8.92
CA PRO A 385 -10.47 2.03 -10.32
C PRO A 385 -10.34 0.62 -10.91
N LEU A 386 -10.24 -0.41 -10.06
CA LEU A 386 -10.07 -1.81 -10.46
C LEU A 386 -11.14 -2.69 -9.80
N ALA A 387 -11.82 -3.52 -10.60
CA ALA A 387 -12.90 -4.39 -10.13
C ALA A 387 -12.44 -5.39 -9.06
N LYS A 388 -11.27 -6.01 -9.23
CA LYS A 388 -10.70 -6.96 -8.25
C LYS A 388 -10.46 -6.35 -6.88
N VAL A 389 -10.05 -5.09 -6.84
CA VAL A 389 -9.83 -4.34 -5.59
C VAL A 389 -11.15 -4.12 -4.88
N LYS A 390 -12.19 -3.70 -5.64
CA LYS A 390 -13.55 -3.55 -5.10
C LYS A 390 -14.06 -4.86 -4.51
N LYS A 391 -13.96 -5.95 -5.27
CA LYS A 391 -14.40 -7.28 -4.84
C LYS A 391 -13.69 -7.73 -3.56
N THR A 392 -12.36 -7.62 -3.52
CA THR A 392 -11.55 -7.97 -2.33
C THR A 392 -11.99 -7.18 -1.10
N ASN A 393 -12.30 -5.88 -1.26
CA ASN A 393 -12.76 -5.06 -0.15
C ASN A 393 -14.22 -5.32 0.23
N GLU A 394 -15.10 -5.67 -0.71
CA GLU A 394 -16.49 -6.07 -0.39
C GLU A 394 -16.53 -7.38 0.39
N ASP A 395 -15.64 -8.32 0.06
CA ASP A 395 -15.53 -9.63 0.67
C ASP A 395 -15.03 -9.59 2.13
N THR A 396 -14.14 -8.65 2.43
CA THR A 396 -13.47 -8.54 3.74
C THR A 396 -13.87 -7.31 4.55
N ARG A 397 -14.36 -6.26 3.90
CA ARG A 397 -14.72 -4.96 4.46
C ARG A 397 -13.64 -4.38 5.38
N ALA A 398 -12.40 -4.38 4.90
CA ALA A 398 -11.22 -4.05 5.70
C ALA A 398 -11.16 -2.56 6.08
N ILE A 399 -10.93 -2.30 7.36
CA ILE A 399 -10.68 -0.95 7.90
C ILE A 399 -9.47 -0.99 8.85
N GLY A 400 -8.89 0.18 9.10
CA GLY A 400 -7.76 0.34 10.01
C GLY A 400 -7.96 1.55 10.91
N LEU A 401 -8.50 1.29 12.10
CA LEU A 401 -8.51 2.26 13.18
C LEU A 401 -7.18 2.22 13.93
N GLY A 402 -6.49 3.36 13.95
CA GLY A 402 -5.26 3.58 14.69
C GLY A 402 -5.39 4.62 15.79
N VAL A 403 -4.25 5.02 16.33
CA VAL A 403 -4.14 6.06 17.36
C VAL A 403 -2.99 7.02 16.99
N MET A 404 -3.08 8.25 17.47
CA MET A 404 -2.01 9.26 17.37
C MET A 404 -1.95 10.08 18.66
N GLY A 405 -0.92 10.89 18.85
CA GLY A 405 -0.82 11.81 19.99
C GLY A 405 -0.43 11.14 21.32
N GLU A 406 0.06 9.90 21.31
CA GLU A 406 0.52 9.17 22.49
C GLU A 406 1.59 9.96 23.28
N ALA A 407 2.62 10.47 22.60
CA ALA A 407 3.67 11.25 23.24
C ALA A 407 3.14 12.49 23.98
N GLN A 408 2.15 13.19 23.38
CA GLN A 408 1.51 14.34 24.01
C GLN A 408 0.66 13.91 25.23
N MET A 409 -0.14 12.85 25.10
CA MET A 409 -0.92 12.29 26.20
C MET A 409 -0.03 11.98 27.42
N LEU A 410 1.13 11.37 27.18
CA LEU A 410 2.09 11.03 28.24
C LEU A 410 2.71 12.28 28.86
N ALA A 411 3.12 13.25 28.04
CA ALA A 411 3.69 14.51 28.51
C ALA A 411 2.72 15.30 29.40
N GLU A 412 1.46 15.44 28.98
CA GLU A 412 0.40 16.11 29.75
C GLU A 412 0.09 15.38 31.06
N SER A 413 0.15 14.04 31.04
CA SER A 413 -0.01 13.19 32.21
C SER A 413 1.25 13.11 33.09
N LYS A 414 2.35 13.76 32.70
CA LYS A 414 3.67 13.69 33.35
C LYS A 414 4.16 12.25 33.53
N ILE A 415 3.87 11.39 32.56
CA ILE A 415 4.32 10.01 32.49
C ILE A 415 5.58 9.97 31.61
N VAL A 416 6.65 9.36 32.12
CA VAL A 416 7.92 9.23 31.40
C VAL A 416 7.80 8.12 30.35
N TRP A 417 8.23 8.41 29.12
CA TRP A 417 8.27 7.43 28.03
C TRP A 417 9.08 6.20 28.44
N GLY A 418 8.52 5.01 28.19
CA GLY A 418 9.15 3.73 28.53
C GLY A 418 9.18 3.35 30.02
N SER A 419 8.52 4.12 30.90
CA SER A 419 8.35 3.73 32.30
C SER A 419 7.25 2.69 32.50
N ASP A 420 7.22 2.01 33.65
CA ASP A 420 6.14 1.05 33.97
C ASP A 420 4.75 1.72 33.94
N LYS A 421 4.67 2.98 34.36
CA LYS A 421 3.44 3.79 34.26
C LYS A 421 3.02 4.03 32.81
N HIS A 422 3.99 4.21 31.91
CA HIS A 422 3.70 4.30 30.48
C HIS A 422 3.12 2.99 29.97
N PHE A 423 3.77 1.86 30.25
CA PHE A 423 3.29 0.55 29.80
C PHE A 423 1.88 0.25 30.33
N GLN A 424 1.62 0.48 31.62
CA GLN A 424 0.27 0.33 32.19
C GLN A 424 -0.76 1.22 31.48
N LYS A 425 -0.42 2.50 31.24
CA LYS A 425 -1.35 3.45 30.65
C LYS A 425 -1.68 3.12 29.20
N ILE A 426 -0.67 2.80 28.37
CA ILE A 426 -0.91 2.48 26.97
C ILE A 426 -1.64 1.15 26.82
N ASP A 427 -1.34 0.18 27.68
CA ASP A 427 -2.00 -1.13 27.72
C ASP A 427 -3.51 -1.01 28.04
N GLU A 428 -3.88 -0.17 29.02
CA GLU A 428 -5.28 0.17 29.35
C GLU A 428 -6.01 0.86 28.17
N VAL A 429 -5.35 1.86 27.56
CA VAL A 429 -5.92 2.64 26.44
C VAL A 429 -6.13 1.76 25.22
N MET A 430 -5.14 0.96 24.84
CA MET A 430 -5.20 0.10 23.66
C MET A 430 -6.15 -1.09 23.85
N GLU A 431 -6.27 -1.63 25.07
CA GLU A 431 -7.33 -2.58 25.41
C GLU A 431 -8.72 -1.97 25.13
N SER A 432 -8.94 -0.73 25.59
CA SER A 432 -10.20 -0.03 25.41
C SER A 432 -10.51 0.30 23.95
N VAL A 433 -9.51 0.75 23.17
CA VAL A 433 -9.65 0.95 21.72
C VAL A 433 -10.08 -0.35 21.05
N SER A 434 -9.39 -1.46 21.36
CA SER A 434 -9.68 -2.77 20.78
C SER A 434 -11.09 -3.26 21.11
N TYR A 435 -11.47 -3.20 22.39
CA TYR A 435 -12.77 -3.63 22.87
C TYR A 435 -13.91 -2.85 22.17
N TYR A 436 -13.83 -1.52 22.17
CA TYR A 436 -14.87 -0.70 21.55
C TYR A 436 -14.88 -0.81 20.03
N ALA A 437 -13.74 -1.04 19.37
CA ALA A 437 -13.69 -1.25 17.93
C ALA A 437 -14.43 -2.53 17.53
N ILE A 438 -14.12 -3.65 18.20
CA ILE A 438 -14.75 -4.96 17.96
C ILE A 438 -16.25 -4.88 18.28
N LYS A 439 -16.62 -4.33 19.44
CA LYS A 439 -18.03 -4.16 19.85
C LYS A 439 -18.82 -3.33 18.83
N SER A 440 -18.23 -2.25 18.33
CA SER A 440 -18.88 -1.37 17.36
C SER A 440 -19.08 -2.04 16.01
N SER A 441 -18.08 -2.78 15.51
CA SER A 441 -18.22 -3.52 14.27
C SER A 441 -19.21 -4.68 14.40
N SER A 442 -19.31 -5.32 15.57
CA SER A 442 -20.37 -6.32 15.85
C SER A 442 -21.77 -5.70 15.89
N ASN A 443 -21.92 -4.51 16.48
CA ASN A 443 -23.19 -3.77 16.41
C ASN A 443 -23.58 -3.41 14.96
N LEU A 444 -22.61 -3.03 14.13
CA LEU A 444 -22.85 -2.80 12.70
C LEU A 444 -23.25 -4.08 11.95
N ALA A 445 -22.78 -5.25 12.38
CA ALA A 445 -23.16 -6.52 11.77
C ALA A 445 -24.66 -6.81 11.94
N ILE A 446 -25.26 -6.43 13.07
CA ILE A 446 -26.70 -6.53 13.30
C ILE A 446 -27.47 -5.61 12.33
N GLU A 447 -26.99 -4.38 12.16
CA GLU A 447 -27.67 -3.36 11.34
C GLU A 447 -27.52 -3.64 9.83
N LYS A 448 -26.33 -4.02 9.39
CA LYS A 448 -25.94 -4.05 7.97
C LYS A 448 -25.52 -5.43 7.45
N GLY A 449 -25.47 -6.43 8.33
CA GLY A 449 -24.94 -7.77 8.04
C GLY A 449 -23.43 -7.89 8.33
N LYS A 450 -23.00 -9.11 8.67
CA LYS A 450 -21.58 -9.48 8.82
C LYS A 450 -20.84 -9.40 7.48
N TYR A 451 -19.50 -9.29 7.50
CA TYR A 451 -18.74 -9.34 6.23
C TYR A 451 -18.88 -10.73 5.56
N PRO A 452 -18.82 -10.82 4.22
CA PRO A 452 -19.06 -12.07 3.49
C PRO A 452 -18.22 -13.25 3.95
N ASN A 453 -16.92 -13.05 4.17
CA ASN A 453 -15.98 -14.13 4.54
C ASN A 453 -15.90 -14.42 6.06
N TYR A 454 -16.95 -14.07 6.82
CA TYR A 454 -16.95 -14.24 8.27
C TYR A 454 -16.86 -15.69 8.72
N ASP A 455 -17.60 -16.60 8.08
CA ASP A 455 -17.67 -18.00 8.54
C ASP A 455 -16.32 -18.70 8.33
N GLY A 456 -15.78 -19.28 9.41
CA GLY A 456 -14.45 -19.90 9.42
C GLY A 456 -13.32 -18.99 9.94
N SER A 457 -13.57 -17.69 10.05
CA SER A 457 -12.62 -16.72 10.62
C SER A 457 -12.35 -16.96 12.10
N ASP A 458 -11.25 -16.40 12.61
CA ASP A 458 -10.98 -16.35 14.05
C ASP A 458 -12.09 -15.60 14.80
N TRP A 459 -12.67 -14.55 14.21
CA TRP A 459 -13.84 -13.85 14.77
C TRP A 459 -15.00 -14.81 15.00
N SER A 460 -15.33 -15.65 14.01
CA SER A 460 -16.42 -16.64 14.11
C SER A 460 -16.16 -17.73 15.16
N LYS A 461 -14.89 -17.98 15.48
CA LYS A 461 -14.45 -18.92 16.53
C LYS A 461 -14.35 -18.26 17.91
N GLY A 462 -14.50 -16.93 18.00
CA GLY A 462 -14.31 -16.15 19.23
C GLY A 462 -12.85 -15.99 19.64
N ILE A 463 -11.93 -16.03 18.68
CA ILE A 463 -10.49 -15.78 18.85
C ILE A 463 -10.22 -14.32 18.48
N PHE A 464 -9.77 -13.53 19.44
CA PHE A 464 -9.54 -12.09 19.30
C PHE A 464 -8.04 -11.75 19.43
N PRO A 465 -7.62 -10.51 19.11
CA PRO A 465 -6.22 -10.10 19.24
C PRO A 465 -5.61 -10.35 20.63
N ILE A 466 -6.42 -10.24 21.69
CA ILE A 466 -5.99 -10.52 23.07
C ILE A 466 -5.57 -11.98 23.29
N ASP A 467 -6.13 -12.93 22.54
CA ASP A 467 -5.79 -14.36 22.64
C ASP A 467 -4.47 -14.70 21.95
N ASN A 468 -4.09 -13.87 20.97
CA ASN A 468 -2.85 -13.99 20.20
C ASN A 468 -1.77 -13.01 20.68
N ALA A 469 -1.98 -12.32 21.82
CA ALA A 469 -1.05 -11.35 22.35
C ALA A 469 0.32 -11.99 22.67
N ASN A 470 1.39 -11.27 22.37
CA ASN A 470 2.74 -11.76 22.60
C ASN A 470 3.00 -11.94 24.11
N LYS A 471 3.37 -13.16 24.52
CA LYS A 471 3.58 -13.52 25.93
C LYS A 471 4.67 -12.71 26.60
N GLU A 472 5.75 -12.35 25.89
CA GLU A 472 6.82 -11.51 26.44
C GLU A 472 6.36 -10.06 26.60
N ALA A 473 5.55 -9.55 25.67
CA ALA A 473 4.94 -8.23 25.81
C ALA A 473 3.97 -8.18 27.00
N CYS A 474 3.16 -9.22 27.20
CA CYS A 474 2.25 -9.31 28.36
C CYS A 474 2.99 -9.32 29.71
N LYS A 475 4.26 -9.73 29.77
CA LYS A 475 5.07 -9.67 31.01
C LYS A 475 5.50 -8.25 31.38
N LEU A 476 5.40 -7.29 30.47
CA LEU A 476 5.77 -5.89 30.73
C LEU A 476 4.77 -5.17 31.64
N VAL A 477 3.56 -5.70 31.79
CA VAL A 477 2.49 -5.11 32.61
C VAL A 477 1.91 -6.19 33.52
N ASP A 478 1.97 -5.98 34.83
CA ASP A 478 1.24 -6.81 35.78
C ASP A 478 -0.22 -6.37 35.82
N ARG A 479 -1.09 -7.16 35.19
CA ARG A 479 -2.54 -6.95 35.22
C ARG A 479 -3.21 -7.53 36.48
N GLY A 480 -2.51 -8.25 37.36
CA GLY A 480 -3.13 -8.84 38.56
C GLY A 480 -3.96 -10.10 38.30
N GLY A 481 -3.71 -10.80 37.19
CA GLY A 481 -4.30 -12.11 36.87
C GLY A 481 -5.70 -12.04 36.22
N LEU A 482 -6.56 -13.03 36.51
CA LEU A 482 -7.87 -13.22 35.84
C LEU A 482 -8.82 -12.02 35.92
N PHE A 483 -8.66 -11.14 36.92
CA PHE A 483 -9.52 -9.95 37.13
C PHE A 483 -8.86 -8.64 36.67
N GLY A 484 -7.76 -8.75 35.93
CA GLY A 484 -6.94 -7.62 35.52
C GLY A 484 -7.39 -6.85 34.29
N TYR A 485 -8.39 -7.38 33.59
CA TYR A 485 -8.90 -6.77 32.37
C TYR A 485 -9.96 -5.72 32.70
N THR A 486 -9.89 -4.60 31.98
CA THR A 486 -10.83 -3.48 32.20
C THR A 486 -12.21 -3.80 31.65
N HIS A 487 -12.29 -4.70 30.66
CA HIS A 487 -13.51 -5.01 29.91
C HIS A 487 -13.87 -6.50 29.98
N ASP A 488 -15.17 -6.80 29.86
CA ASP A 488 -15.67 -8.18 29.78
C ASP A 488 -15.48 -8.75 28.36
N TRP A 489 -14.32 -9.38 28.15
CA TRP A 489 -13.98 -10.02 26.90
C TRP A 489 -14.79 -11.29 26.62
N LEU A 490 -15.28 -11.98 27.66
CA LEU A 490 -16.08 -13.19 27.48
C LEU A 490 -17.46 -12.83 26.92
N GLU A 491 -18.10 -11.80 27.49
CA GLU A 491 -19.37 -11.27 26.97
C GLU A 491 -19.20 -10.81 25.51
N LEU A 492 -18.12 -10.10 25.19
CA LEU A 492 -17.90 -9.62 23.83
C LEU A 492 -17.66 -10.76 22.83
N LYS A 493 -16.96 -11.83 23.24
CA LYS A 493 -16.77 -13.02 22.40
C LYS A 493 -18.09 -13.71 22.07
N GLU A 494 -18.94 -13.92 23.07
CA GLU A 494 -20.25 -14.53 22.86
C GLU A 494 -21.16 -13.63 22.01
N LYS A 495 -21.08 -12.30 22.20
CA LYS A 495 -21.73 -11.33 21.33
C LYS A 495 -21.28 -11.47 19.88
N VAL A 496 -19.97 -11.48 19.61
CA VAL A 496 -19.46 -11.59 18.23
C VAL A 496 -19.85 -12.93 17.60
N LYS A 497 -19.74 -14.05 18.33
CA LYS A 497 -20.18 -15.35 17.80
C LYS A 497 -21.66 -15.35 17.39
N LYS A 498 -22.50 -14.68 18.17
CA LYS A 498 -23.95 -14.59 17.93
C LYS A 498 -24.29 -13.62 16.80
N ASP A 499 -23.75 -12.40 16.84
CA ASP A 499 -24.17 -11.27 16.02
C ASP A 499 -23.31 -11.13 14.74
N GLY A 500 -22.13 -11.73 14.73
CA GLY A 500 -21.09 -11.51 13.73
C GLY A 500 -20.30 -10.22 13.95
N ILE A 501 -19.47 -9.90 12.96
CA ILE A 501 -18.71 -8.64 12.88
C ILE A 501 -18.80 -8.09 11.45
N ARG A 502 -18.85 -6.77 11.29
CA ARG A 502 -19.04 -6.11 9.98
C ARG A 502 -17.76 -6.04 9.16
N ASN A 503 -16.59 -6.04 9.81
CA ASN A 503 -15.29 -5.81 9.19
C ASN A 503 -14.36 -6.98 9.52
N GLY A 504 -13.68 -7.54 8.51
CA GLY A 504 -12.75 -8.67 8.68
C GLY A 504 -11.39 -8.26 9.24
N TYR A 505 -10.99 -7.01 9.03
CA TYR A 505 -9.81 -6.35 9.61
C TYR A 505 -10.25 -5.00 10.18
N LEU A 506 -9.81 -4.66 11.40
CA LEU A 506 -10.36 -3.52 12.16
C LEU A 506 -9.34 -2.45 12.54
N MET A 507 -8.12 -2.83 12.89
CA MET A 507 -7.18 -1.97 13.61
C MET A 507 -5.82 -1.98 12.91
N ALA A 508 -5.26 -0.79 12.71
CA ALA A 508 -3.93 -0.58 12.16
C ALA A 508 -3.40 0.79 12.63
N VAL A 509 -2.22 0.82 13.26
CA VAL A 509 -1.61 2.07 13.73
C VAL A 509 -0.68 2.59 12.64
N ALA A 510 -1.24 3.42 11.75
CA ALA A 510 -0.50 4.04 10.66
C ALA A 510 0.28 5.29 11.12
N PRO A 511 1.43 5.61 10.50
CA PRO A 511 2.13 6.85 10.77
C PRO A 511 1.30 8.06 10.33
N THR A 512 1.20 9.07 11.19
CA THR A 512 0.52 10.34 10.92
C THR A 512 1.57 11.44 10.76
N SER A 513 1.63 12.08 9.58
CA SER A 513 2.59 13.18 9.31
C SER A 513 1.89 14.50 8.95
N SER A 514 1.04 14.52 7.92
CA SER A 514 0.42 15.78 7.48
C SER A 514 -0.73 16.25 8.38
N ILE A 515 -1.28 15.36 9.22
CA ILE A 515 -2.45 15.62 10.06
C ILE A 515 -2.15 15.59 11.58
N SER A 516 -0.93 15.20 11.96
CA SER A 516 -0.51 14.99 13.35
C SER A 516 -0.27 16.29 14.09
#